data_AF-A0A094KU74-F1
#
_entry.id   AF-A0A094KU74-F1
#
_cell.length_a   1.000
_cell.length_b   1.000
_cell.length_c   1.000
_cell.angle_alpha   90.00
_cell.angle_beta   90.00
_cell.angle_gamma   90.00
#
_symmetry.space_group_name_H-M   'P 1'
#
loop_
_entity.id
_entity.type
_entity.pdbx_description
1 polymer ?
#
loop_
_entity_poly.entity_id
_entity_poly.type
_entity_poly.pdbx_seq_one_letter_code
_entity_poly.pdbx_strand_id
1 'polypeptide(L)'
;MLRFGIIYTAFKEGANMWKWIRENIFVKDMFLYIFIGAAIFYIPAWVALIVGVITNNDLLITFSATYVLVWMGPFTPTVPAILAIAIFIKEVIKRKK
;
A
#
# COMPACT_ATOMS: atom_id res chain seq x y z
N MET A 1 -1.50 3.49 42.76
CA MET A 1 -0.33 3.77 41.89
C MET A 1 -0.34 3.01 40.55
N LEU A 2 -0.85 1.77 40.45
CA LEU A 2 -0.84 0.97 39.20
C LEU A 2 -1.67 1.55 38.02
N ARG A 3 -2.81 2.21 38.26
CA ARG A 3 -3.67 2.75 37.20
C ARG A 3 -3.07 3.93 36.41
N PHE A 4 -2.28 4.78 37.05
CA PHE A 4 -1.66 5.94 36.39
C PHE A 4 -0.49 5.55 35.47
N GLY A 5 0.26 4.50 35.83
CA GLY A 5 1.35 3.97 35.00
C GLY A 5 0.87 3.40 33.66
N ILE A 6 -0.27 2.70 33.66
CA ILE A 6 -0.89 2.10 32.45
C ILE A 6 -1.41 3.21 31.51
N ILE A 7 -2.05 4.23 32.06
CA ILE A 7 -2.57 5.36 31.27
C ILE A 7 -1.43 6.16 30.65
N TYR A 8 -0.35 6.39 31.41
CA TYR A 8 0.84 7.08 30.90
C TYR A 8 1.56 6.31 29.79
N THR A 9 1.68 4.99 29.92
CA THR A 9 2.30 4.14 28.87
C THR A 9 1.44 4.13 27.60
N ALA A 10 0.13 3.94 27.70
CA ALA A 10 -0.77 3.97 26.54
C ALA A 10 -0.73 5.34 25.82
N PHE A 11 -0.72 6.45 26.56
CA PHE A 11 -0.62 7.78 25.97
C PHE A 11 0.73 8.02 25.30
N LYS A 12 1.83 7.57 25.92
CA LYS A 12 3.19 7.66 25.37
C LYS A 12 3.35 6.82 24.10
N GLU A 13 2.81 5.60 24.09
CA GLU A 13 2.80 4.73 22.91
C GLU A 13 1.97 5.32 21.77
N GLY A 14 0.78 5.86 22.07
CA GLY A 14 -0.05 6.57 21.09
C GLY A 14 0.66 7.80 20.50
N ALA A 15 1.33 8.59 21.34
CA ALA A 15 2.13 9.74 20.90
C ALA A 15 3.32 9.32 20.03
N ASN A 16 4.00 8.22 20.36
CA ASN A 16 5.09 7.65 19.56
C ASN A 16 4.59 7.11 18.21
N MET A 17 3.43 6.44 18.19
CA MET A 17 2.81 5.94 16.97
C MET A 17 2.39 7.10 16.06
N TRP A 18 1.78 8.13 16.62
CA TRP A 18 1.41 9.33 15.86
C TRP A 18 2.64 10.05 15.27
N LYS A 19 3.70 10.18 16.06
CA LYS A 19 4.97 10.74 15.60
C LYS A 19 5.54 9.92 14.44
N TRP A 20 5.56 8.60 14.56
CA TRP A 20 6.03 7.71 13.49
C TRP A 20 5.19 7.85 12.22
N ILE A 21 3.86 7.91 12.33
CA ILE A 21 2.95 8.11 11.18
C ILE A 21 3.26 9.43 10.49
N ARG A 22 3.41 10.52 11.24
CA ARG A 22 3.69 11.84 10.68
C ARG A 22 5.03 11.89 9.95
N GLU A 23 6.04 11.27 10.52
CA GLU A 23 7.40 11.23 9.95
C GLU A 23 7.52 10.26 8.78
N ASN A 24 6.68 9.22 8.71
CA ASN A 24 6.81 8.17 7.70
C ASN A 24 5.78 8.20 6.58
N ILE A 25 4.53 8.56 6.87
CA ILE A 25 3.41 8.53 5.92
C ILE A 25 3.18 9.91 5.30
N PHE A 26 3.26 10.99 6.08
CA PHE A 26 2.96 12.35 5.62
C PHE A 26 4.17 13.12 5.07
N VAL A 27 5.14 12.42 4.47
CA VAL A 27 6.31 13.05 3.85
C VAL A 27 6.15 13.14 2.33
N LYS A 28 6.70 14.19 1.71
CA LYS A 28 6.62 14.39 0.25
C LYS A 28 7.18 13.19 -0.53
N ASP A 29 8.24 12.57 -0.02
CA ASP A 29 8.86 11.39 -0.62
C ASP A 29 7.94 10.16 -0.58
N MET A 30 6.93 10.14 0.30
CA MET A 30 5.95 9.06 0.36
C MET A 30 5.13 8.96 -0.92
N PHE A 31 4.94 10.07 -1.63
CA PHE A 31 4.26 10.08 -2.93
C PHE A 31 4.97 9.16 -3.94
N LEU A 32 6.30 9.17 -3.98
CA LEU A 32 7.07 8.30 -4.86
C LEU A 32 6.88 6.83 -4.49
N TYR A 33 6.94 6.49 -3.19
CA TYR A 33 6.71 5.12 -2.73
C TYR A 33 5.28 4.64 -2.99
N ILE A 34 4.28 5.52 -2.87
CA ILE A 34 2.88 5.23 -3.21
C ILE A 34 2.74 4.99 -4.71
N PHE A 35 3.37 5.81 -5.55
CA PHE A 35 3.36 5.63 -6.99
C PHE A 35 3.99 4.28 -7.40
N ILE A 36 5.14 3.94 -6.83
CA ILE A 36 5.79 2.64 -7.04
C ILE A 36 4.91 1.50 -6.52
N GLY A 37 4.31 1.66 -5.34
CA GLY A 37 3.40 0.68 -4.76
C GLY A 37 2.17 0.43 -5.62
N ALA A 38 1.59 1.48 -6.20
CA ALA A 38 0.48 1.39 -7.15
C ALA A 38 0.90 0.66 -8.43
N ALA A 39 2.07 1.00 -8.99
CA ALA A 39 2.60 0.31 -10.16
C ALA A 39 2.75 -1.20 -9.89
N ILE A 40 3.33 -1.58 -8.74
CA ILE A 40 3.50 -2.97 -8.32
C ILE A 40 2.14 -3.67 -8.14
N PHE A 41 1.20 -3.01 -7.48
CA PHE A 41 -0.12 -3.56 -7.19
C PHE A 41 -0.91 -3.93 -8.45
N TYR A 42 -0.75 -3.15 -9.53
CA TYR A 42 -1.43 -3.40 -10.81
C TYR A 42 -0.62 -4.30 -11.77
N ILE A 43 0.60 -4.74 -11.43
CA ILE A 43 1.40 -5.65 -12.27
C ILE A 43 0.60 -6.86 -12.76
N PRO A 44 -0.17 -7.59 -11.92
CA PRO A 44 -0.93 -8.75 -12.39
C PRO A 44 -1.92 -8.41 -13.51
N ALA A 45 -2.58 -7.25 -13.44
CA ALA A 45 -3.49 -6.79 -14.48
C ALA A 45 -2.76 -6.41 -15.77
N TRP A 46 -1.65 -5.67 -15.66
CA TRP A 46 -0.84 -5.29 -16.82
C TRP A 46 -0.26 -6.50 -17.56
N VAL A 47 0.29 -7.46 -16.81
CA VAL A 47 0.86 -8.69 -17.38
C VAL A 47 -0.23 -9.52 -18.06
N ALA A 48 -1.37 -9.72 -17.40
CA ALA A 48 -2.48 -10.47 -17.99
C ALA A 48 -3.01 -9.79 -19.26
N LEU A 49 -3.13 -8.46 -19.28
CA LEU A 49 -3.57 -7.72 -20.45
C LEU A 49 -2.59 -7.89 -21.62
N ILE A 50 -1.29 -7.68 -21.40
CA ILE A 50 -0.26 -7.80 -22.45
C ILE A 50 -0.24 -9.22 -23.01
N VAL A 51 -0.21 -10.24 -22.15
CA VAL A 51 -0.19 -11.64 -22.59
C VAL A 51 -1.50 -11.99 -23.29
N GLY A 52 -2.64 -11.55 -22.77
CA GLY A 52 -3.96 -11.77 -23.36
C GLY A 52 -4.08 -11.19 -24.76
N VAL A 53 -3.60 -9.96 -24.98
CA VAL A 53 -3.60 -9.31 -26.30
C VAL A 53 -2.65 -10.03 -27.26
N ILE A 54 -1.44 -10.40 -26.84
CA ILE A 54 -0.46 -11.09 -27.70
C ILE A 54 -0.97 -12.49 -28.12
N THR A 55 -1.64 -13.19 -27.21
CA THR A 55 -2.12 -14.57 -27.43
C THR A 55 -3.55 -14.65 -27.94
N ASN A 56 -4.24 -13.52 -28.12
CA ASN A 56 -5.69 -13.45 -28.38
C ASN A 56 -6.50 -14.31 -27.39
N ASN A 57 -6.14 -14.24 -26.11
CA ASN A 57 -6.79 -15.01 -25.05
C ASN A 57 -7.80 -14.14 -24.28
N ASP A 58 -9.08 -14.34 -24.59
CA ASP A 58 -10.19 -13.60 -24.00
C ASP A 58 -10.28 -13.74 -22.48
N LEU A 59 -9.85 -14.87 -21.91
CA LEU A 59 -9.87 -15.07 -20.46
C LEU A 59 -8.87 -14.15 -19.75
N LEU A 60 -7.67 -13.98 -20.32
CA LEU A 60 -6.65 -13.09 -19.74
C LEU A 60 -7.02 -11.62 -19.88
N ILE A 61 -7.63 -11.25 -21.01
CA ILE A 61 -8.16 -9.90 -21.22
C ILE A 61 -9.29 -9.62 -20.20
N THR A 62 -10.24 -10.56 -20.07
CA THR A 62 -11.35 -10.45 -19.12
C THR A 62 -10.87 -10.40 -17.67
N PHE A 63 -9.89 -11.21 -17.31
CA PHE A 63 -9.26 -11.17 -15.99
C PHE A 63 -8.65 -9.79 -15.71
N SER A 64 -7.90 -9.22 -16.65
CA SER A 64 -7.26 -7.92 -16.46
C SER A 64 -8.28 -6.80 -16.23
N ALA A 65 -9.38 -6.79 -17.00
CA ALA A 65 -10.46 -5.82 -16.85
C ALA A 65 -11.20 -6.02 -15.52
N THR A 66 -11.50 -7.26 -15.16
CA THR A 66 -12.21 -7.59 -13.91
C THR A 66 -11.37 -7.23 -12.69
N TYR A 67 -10.06 -7.51 -12.71
CA TYR A 67 -9.14 -7.14 -11.64
C TYR A 67 -9.21 -5.63 -11.38
N VAL A 68 -9.08 -4.81 -12.42
CA VAL A 68 -9.15 -3.35 -12.28
C VAL A 68 -10.51 -2.91 -11.75
N LEU A 69 -11.61 -3.42 -12.31
CA LEU A 69 -12.97 -3.06 -11.88
C LEU A 69 -13.25 -3.42 -10.43
N VAL A 70 -12.79 -4.59 -9.97
CA VAL A 70 -12.88 -4.98 -8.57
C VAL A 70 -12.19 -3.94 -7.71
N TRP A 71 -10.92 -3.63 -7.99
CA TRP A 71 -10.11 -2.72 -7.18
C TRP A 71 -10.40 -1.22 -7.39
N MET A 72 -11.29 -0.86 -8.32
CA MET A 72 -11.79 0.51 -8.49
C MET A 72 -13.02 0.82 -7.63
N GLY A 73 -13.62 -0.18 -6.97
CA GLY A 73 -14.82 0.01 -6.17
C GLY A 73 -14.58 0.86 -4.90
N PRO A 74 -15.57 1.65 -4.44
CA PRO A 74 -15.44 2.55 -3.29
C PRO A 74 -15.20 1.84 -1.95
N PHE A 75 -15.44 0.52 -1.90
CA PHE A 75 -15.25 -0.31 -0.70
C PHE A 75 -14.03 -1.22 -0.79
N THR A 76 -13.19 -1.06 -1.82
CA THR A 76 -11.99 -1.89 -1.94
C THR A 76 -10.83 -1.32 -1.14
N PRO A 77 -10.07 -2.17 -0.43
CA PRO A 77 -8.93 -1.73 0.34
C PRO A 77 -7.72 -1.41 -0.56
N THR A 78 -7.94 -0.86 -1.76
CA THR A 78 -6.90 -0.51 -2.74
C THR A 78 -5.92 0.50 -2.16
N VAL A 79 -6.43 1.57 -1.53
CA VAL A 79 -5.59 2.58 -0.90
C VAL A 79 -4.80 1.99 0.30
N PRO A 80 -5.42 1.28 1.25
CA PRO A 80 -4.69 0.55 2.30
C PRO A 80 -3.63 -0.42 1.77
N ALA A 81 -3.94 -1.19 0.72
CA ALA A 81 -3.02 -2.17 0.13
C ALA A 81 -1.80 -1.48 -0.52
N ILE A 82 -2.03 -0.43 -1.31
CA ILE A 82 -0.96 0.36 -1.94
C ILE A 82 -0.10 1.03 -0.86
N LEU A 83 -0.70 1.58 0.20
CA LEU A 83 0.03 2.17 1.32
C LEU A 83 0.89 1.14 2.06
N ALA A 84 0.38 -0.07 2.30
CA ALA A 84 1.16 -1.14 2.92
C ALA A 84 2.39 -1.51 2.10
N ILE A 85 2.24 -1.65 0.77
CA ILE A 85 3.34 -1.89 -0.16
C ILE A 85 4.35 -0.73 -0.12
N ALA A 86 3.86 0.51 -0.17
CA ALA A 86 4.71 1.70 -0.15
C ALA A 86 5.54 1.82 1.13
N ILE A 87 4.92 1.58 2.29
CA ILE A 87 5.60 1.58 3.60
C ILE A 87 6.66 0.49 3.63
N PHE A 88 6.31 -0.72 3.17
CA PHE A 88 7.26 -1.83 3.11
C PHE A 88 8.50 -1.49 2.28
N ILE A 89 8.31 -0.92 1.08
CA ILE A 89 9.42 -0.50 0.21
C ILE A 89 10.28 0.58 0.89
N LYS A 90 9.65 1.59 1.48
CA LYS A 90 10.35 2.67 2.18
C LYS A 90 11.20 2.14 3.33
N GLU A 91 10.65 1.25 4.15
CA GLU A 91 11.37 0.65 5.28
C GLU A 91 12.53 -0.23 4.82
N VAL A 92 12.34 -1.01 3.74
CA VAL A 92 13.43 -1.83 3.16
C VAL A 92 14.57 -0.94 2.65
N ILE A 93 14.28 0.18 1.99
CA ILE A 93 15.30 1.10 1.49
C ILE A 93 15.98 1.85 2.64
N LYS A 94 15.23 2.29 3.65
CA LYS A 94 15.77 2.96 4.83
C LYS A 94 16.75 2.09 5.60
N ARG A 95 16.48 0.77 5.70
CA ARG A 95 17.39 -0.19 6.35
C ARG A 95 18.69 -0.45 5.58
N LYS A 96 18.73 -0.15 4.28
CA LYS A 96 19.93 -0.33 3.43
C LYS A 96 20.84 0.90 3.41
N LYS A 97 20.35 2.07 3.83
CA LYS A 97 21.13 3.29 4.01
C LYS A 97 21.71 3.33 5.42
#